data_AF-D0N9R2-F1
#
_entry.id   AF-D0N9R2-F1
#
_cell.length_a   1.000
_cell.length_b   1.000
_cell.length_c   1.000
_cell.angle_alpha   90.00
_cell.angle_beta   90.00
_cell.angle_gamma   90.00
#
_symmetry.space_group_name_H-M   'P 1'
#
loop_
_entity.id
_entity.type
_entity.pdbx_description
1 polymer ?
#
loop_
_entity_poly.entity_id
_entity_poly.type
_entity_poly.pdbx_seq_one_letter_code
_entity_poly.pdbx_strand_id
1 'polypeptide(L)' 'MSGKHEFCPGEKRMIVNSYEYFKSQKEQGLFKGIRTRQLVSDCLGCAPNTVDSVVNEKKNNPDTDFEVYQL' A
#
# COMPACT_ATOMS: atom_id res chain seq x y z
N MET A 1 -20.60 10.41 -11.27
CA MET A 1 -19.42 10.73 -10.45
C MET A 1 -18.93 9.43 -9.84
N SER A 2 -17.79 8.89 -10.27
CA SER A 2 -17.20 7.74 -9.60
C SER A 2 -16.66 8.23 -8.27
N GLY A 3 -17.30 7.90 -7.16
CA GLY A 3 -16.79 8.25 -5.82
C GLY A 3 -15.36 7.74 -5.70
N LYS A 4 -14.46 8.55 -5.12
CA LYS A 4 -13.14 8.06 -4.75
C LYS A 4 -13.38 6.93 -3.74
N HIS A 5 -12.94 5.71 -4.06
CA HIS A 5 -12.97 4.62 -3.09
C HIS A 5 -12.13 5.05 -1.88
N GLU A 6 -12.78 5.18 -0.74
CA GLU A 6 -12.11 5.47 0.52
C GLU A 6 -11.68 4.14 1.13
N PHE A 7 -10.37 3.92 1.18
CA PHE A 7 -9.79 2.68 1.69
C PHE A 7 -9.96 2.61 3.20
N CYS A 8 -10.63 1.56 3.68
CA CYS A 8 -10.78 1.32 5.09
C CYS A 8 -9.42 0.96 5.74
N PRO A 9 -9.31 1.03 7.07
CA PRO A 9 -8.07 0.72 7.78
C PRO A 9 -7.50 -0.67 7.42
N GLY A 10 -8.38 -1.66 7.28
CA GLY A 10 -8.01 -3.02 6.86
C GLY A 10 -7.39 -3.08 5.47
N GLU A 11 -7.95 -2.37 4.49
CA GLU A 11 -7.39 -2.31 3.14
C GLU A 11 -6.05 -1.57 3.11
N LYS A 12 -5.91 -0.48 3.89
CA LYS A 12 -4.64 0.23 4.01
C LYS A 12 -3.55 -0.65 4.63
N ARG A 13 -3.87 -1.42 5.67
CA ARG A 13 -2.98 -2.45 6.23
C ARG A 13 -2.58 -3.48 5.19
N MET A 14 -3.52 -3.96 4.38
CA MET A 14 -3.26 -4.92 3.30
C MET A 14 -2.24 -4.34 2.30
N ILE A 15 -2.41 -3.08 1.88
CA ILE A 15 -1.50 -2.39 0.95
C ILE A 15 -0.08 -2.33 1.51
N VAL A 16 0.08 -1.93 2.79
CA VAL A 16 1.40 -1.87 3.45
C VAL A 16 2.06 -3.25 3.50
N ASN A 17 1.32 -4.26 3.94
CA ASN A 17 1.83 -5.63 4.06
C ASN A 17 2.24 -6.20 2.70
N SER A 18 1.43 -5.99 1.65
CA SER A 18 1.77 -6.39 0.29
C SER A 18 3.00 -5.64 -0.24
N TYR A 19 3.16 -4.36 0.10
CA TYR A 19 4.32 -3.58 -0.30
C TYR A 19 5.62 -4.13 0.30
N GLU A 20 5.65 -4.38 1.61
CA GLU A 20 6.82 -4.97 2.27
C GLU A 20 7.10 -6.40 1.77
N TYR A 21 6.06 -7.18 1.50
CA TYR A 21 6.20 -8.50 0.87
C TYR A 21 6.92 -8.38 -0.47
N PHE A 22 6.41 -7.60 -1.43
CA PHE A 22 7.04 -7.48 -2.75
C PHE A 22 8.43 -6.85 -2.70
N LYS A 23 8.68 -5.95 -1.76
CA LYS A 23 10.02 -5.41 -1.50
C LYS A 23 10.99 -6.51 -1.08
N SER A 24 10.61 -7.38 -0.14
CA SER A 24 11.44 -8.53 0.27
C SER A 24 11.70 -9.51 -0.89
N GLN A 25 10.70 -9.77 -1.74
CA GLN A 25 10.86 -10.62 -2.92
C GLN A 25 11.87 -10.02 -3.92
N LYS A 26 11.86 -8.70 -4.08
CA LYS A 26 12.83 -8.00 -4.95
C LYS A 26 14.25 -8.04 -4.41
N GLU A 27 14.42 -7.96 -3.09
CA GLU A 27 15.73 -8.14 -2.44
C GLU A 27 16.29 -9.55 -2.69
N GLN A 28 15.43 -10.55 -2.88
CA GLN A 28 15.79 -11.91 -3.30
C GLN A 28 16.00 -12.06 -4.82
N GLY A 29 15.93 -10.95 -5.58
CA GLY A 29 16.18 -10.93 -7.02
C GLY A 29 14.96 -11.22 -7.90
N LEU A 30 13.76 -11.32 -7.34
CA LEU A 30 12.51 -11.46 -8.10
C LEU A 30 12.02 -10.12 -8.66
N PHE A 31 11.11 -10.16 -9.64
CA PHE A 31 10.42 -8.98 -10.21
C PHE A 31 11.38 -7.83 -10.62
N LYS A 32 12.51 -8.16 -11.23
CA LYS A 32 13.51 -7.18 -11.70
C LYS A 32 12.87 -6.19 -12.68
N GLY A 33 13.23 -4.91 -12.56
CA GLY A 33 12.72 -3.83 -13.43
C GLY A 33 11.31 -3.33 -13.12
N ILE A 34 10.50 -4.04 -12.34
CA ILE A 34 9.12 -3.63 -12.00
C ILE A 34 9.13 -2.83 -10.69
N ARG A 35 8.40 -1.71 -10.61
CA ARG A 35 8.28 -0.92 -9.38
C ARG A 35 7.40 -1.67 -8.36
N THR A 36 7.79 -1.68 -7.08
CA THR A 36 7.03 -2.37 -6.01
C THR A 36 5.57 -1.92 -5.96
N ARG A 37 5.30 -0.61 -6.09
CA ARG A 37 3.92 -0.08 -6.14
C ARG A 37 3.09 -0.62 -7.30
N GLN A 38 3.72 -0.96 -8.43
CA GLN A 38 3.01 -1.53 -9.58
C GLN A 38 2.61 -2.97 -9.27
N LEU A 39 3.50 -3.76 -8.64
CA LEU A 39 3.18 -5.13 -8.21
C LEU A 39 2.01 -5.15 -7.21
N VAL A 40 1.99 -4.22 -6.25
CA VAL A 40 0.89 -4.09 -5.29
C VAL A 40 -0.41 -3.65 -5.99
N SER A 41 -0.31 -2.66 -6.89
CA SER A 41 -1.44 -2.17 -7.69
C SER A 41 -2.09 -3.29 -8.50
N ASP A 42 -1.28 -4.07 -9.22
CA ASP A 42 -1.75 -5.21 -10.03
C ASP A 42 -2.33 -6.32 -9.14
N CYS A 43 -1.73 -6.56 -7.97
CA CYS A 43 -2.17 -7.58 -7.01
C CYS A 43 -3.50 -7.25 -6.33
N LEU A 44 -3.73 -6.00 -5.95
CA LEU A 44 -4.88 -5.57 -5.15
C LEU A 44 -5.95 -4.83 -5.98
N GLY A 45 -5.71 -4.59 -7.26
CA GLY A 45 -6.65 -3.88 -8.14
C GLY A 45 -6.84 -2.41 -7.76
N CYS A 46 -5.84 -1.77 -7.16
CA CYS A 46 -5.89 -0.36 -6.78
C CYS A 46 -4.93 0.49 -7.61
N ALA A 47 -5.10 1.82 -7.63
CA ALA A 47 -4.20 2.68 -8.40
C ALA A 47 -2.79 2.74 -7.78
N PRO A 48 -1.70 2.81 -8.57
CA PRO A 48 -0.34 2.92 -8.03
C PRO A 48 -0.14 4.13 -7.11
N ASN A 49 -0.83 5.24 -7.39
CA ASN A 49 -0.78 6.43 -6.55
C ASN A 49 -1.40 6.20 -5.16
N THR A 50 -2.43 5.35 -5.06
CA THR A 50 -2.99 4.95 -3.77
C THR A 50 -1.95 4.21 -2.93
N VAL A 51 -1.20 3.30 -3.55
CA VAL A 51 -0.14 2.56 -2.86
C VAL A 51 0.90 3.52 -2.30
N ASP A 52 1.39 4.45 -3.12
CA ASP A 52 2.38 5.45 -2.69
C ASP A 52 1.83 6.32 -1.54
N SER A 53 0.56 6.75 -1.60
CA SER A 53 -0.06 7.54 -0.53
C SER A 53 -0.14 6.78 0.80
N VAL A 54 -0.63 5.53 0.79
CA VAL A 54 -0.80 4.72 2.01
C VAL A 54 0.56 4.34 2.63
N VAL A 55 1.54 3.97 1.79
CA VAL A 55 2.89 3.64 2.27
C VAL A 55 3.58 4.87 2.85
N ASN A 56 3.41 6.05 2.25
CA ASN A 56 3.93 7.29 2.82
C ASN A 56 3.24 7.68 4.13
N GLU A 57 1.93 7.45 4.25
CA GLU A 57 1.19 7.64 5.52
C GLU A 57 1.79 6.76 6.62
N LYS A 58 2.03 5.46 6.37
CA LYS A 58 2.71 4.56 7.33
C LYS A 58 4.15 4.97 7.62
N LYS A 59 4.90 5.42 6.62
CA LYS A 59 6.29 5.85 6.81
C LYS A 59 6.39 7.10 7.70
N ASN A 60 5.45 8.04 7.54
CA ASN A 60 5.42 9.28 8.32
C ASN A 60 4.83 9.07 9.73
N ASN A 61 4.00 8.05 9.91
CA ASN A 61 3.48 7.63 11.22
C ASN A 61 3.63 6.10 11.38
N PRO A 62 4.81 5.60 11.81
CA PRO A 62 5.09 4.17 11.91
C PRO A 62 4.12 3.40 12.80
N ASP A 63 3.54 4.04 13.81
CA ASP A 63 2.60 3.43 14.74
C ASP A 63 1.14 3.52 14.29
N THR A 64 0.86 4.14 13.13
CA THR A 64 -0.50 4.21 12.59
C THR A 64 -1.05 2.81 12.35
N ASP A 65 -2.26 2.57 12.85
CA ASP A 65 -3.06 1.42 12.48
C ASP A 65 -4.18 1.81 11.49
N PHE A 66 -4.11 3.04 10.96
CA PHE A 66 -5.08 3.65 10.06
C PHE A 66 -6.51 3.79 10.62
N GLU A 67 -6.73 3.43 11.88
CA GLU A 67 -7.98 3.67 12.60
C GLU A 67 -8.14 5.18 12.83
N VAL A 68 -9.32 5.71 12.47
CA VAL A 68 -9.69 7.09 12.78
C VAL A 68 -10.27 7.10 14.18
N TYR A 69 -9.52 7.60 15.17
CA TYR A 69 -10.09 7.92 16.46
C TYR A 69 -11.02 9.14 16.28
N GLN A 70 -12.33 8.92 16.32
CA GLN A 70 -13.30 10.01 16.48
C GLN A 70 -13.20 10.49 17.94
N LEU A 71 -12.87 11.77 18.12
CA LEU A 71 -12.97 12.49 19.40
C LEU A 71 -14.43 12.88 19.68
#